data_AF-A0A1F5LD84-F1
#
_entry.id   AF-A0A1F5LD84-F1
#
_cell.length_a   1.000
_cell.length_b   1.000
_cell.length_c   1.000
_cell.angle_alpha   90.00
_cell.angle_beta   90.00
_cell.angle_gamma   90.00
#
_symmetry.space_group_name_H-M   'P 1'
#
loop_
_entity.id
_entity.type
_entity.pdbx_description
1 polymer ?
#
loop_
_entity_poly.entity_id
_entity_poly.type
_entity_poly.pdbx_seq_one_letter_code
_entity_poly.pdbx_strand_id
1 'polypeptide(L)'
;MGICEGASLCATVILKHQEENLASPSPFKFAIFINSWLPFSWTPELGHDVTNVLLGDNPLDTNVEVWQNTSPSCELKLEPLKMVAKHALFDINPEVELKWRATIDTVVGKDNDYLRPRCFHPDLYDDRLELATAHLWGKRDIFDPHSRKFFHLCDPELATSHQHDGGHDFPQSWDDNERFSEIIQKTVLKSQFAM
;
A
#
# COMPACT_ATOMS: atom_id res chain seq x y z
N MET A 1 5.97 -7.89 15.41
CA MET A 1 5.93 -7.81 13.94
C MET A 1 5.84 -6.33 13.60
N GLY A 2 6.85 -5.78 12.94
CA GLY A 2 6.93 -4.35 12.64
C GLY A 2 5.84 -3.95 11.66
N ILE A 3 5.18 -2.83 11.93
CA ILE A 3 4.06 -2.35 11.12
C ILE A 3 4.64 -1.79 9.82
N CYS A 4 4.35 -2.43 8.69
CA CYS A 4 4.89 -2.08 7.36
C CYS A 4 4.25 -0.82 6.71
N GLU A 5 3.55 0.00 7.50
CA GLU A 5 2.87 1.22 7.04
C GLU A 5 3.85 2.32 6.59
N GLY A 6 5.11 2.27 7.05
CA GLY A 6 6.11 3.30 6.73
C GLY A 6 6.39 3.42 5.24
N ALA A 7 6.42 2.30 4.51
CA ALA A 7 6.65 2.31 3.06
C ALA A 7 5.50 2.98 2.30
N SER A 8 4.27 2.61 2.67
CA SER A 8 3.04 3.19 2.11
C SER A 8 2.97 4.69 2.42
N LEU A 9 3.25 5.11 3.66
CA LEU A 9 3.29 6.52 4.06
C LEU A 9 4.35 7.30 3.26
N CYS A 10 5.56 6.76 3.12
CA CYS A 10 6.61 7.40 2.34
C CYS A 10 6.18 7.61 0.88
N ALA A 11 5.60 6.59 0.23
CA ALA A 11 5.10 6.73 -1.12
C ALA A 11 3.96 7.75 -1.24
N THR A 12 3.02 7.75 -0.28
CA THR A 12 1.97 8.77 -0.22
C THR A 12 2.54 10.18 -0.16
N VAL A 13 3.54 10.43 0.68
CA VAL A 13 4.19 11.74 0.80
C VAL A 13 4.89 12.14 -0.51
N ILE A 14 5.54 11.19 -1.18
CA ILE A 14 6.22 11.45 -2.45
C ILE A 14 5.22 11.74 -3.57
N LEU A 15 4.17 10.93 -3.73
CA LEU A 15 3.09 11.16 -4.68
C LEU A 15 2.44 12.52 -4.45
N LYS A 16 2.15 12.86 -3.20
CA LYS A 16 1.60 14.17 -2.84
C LYS A 16 2.50 15.31 -3.27
N HIS A 17 3.80 15.20 -3.02
CA HIS A 17 4.74 16.23 -3.43
C HIS A 17 4.79 16.38 -4.95
N GLN A 18 4.80 15.26 -5.71
CA GLN A 18 4.78 15.27 -7.17
C GLN A 18 3.52 15.99 -7.70
N GLU A 19 2.34 15.64 -7.17
CA GLU A 19 1.07 16.24 -7.56
C GLU A 19 1.00 17.75 -7.24
N GLU A 20 1.43 18.15 -6.05
CA GLU A 20 1.33 19.55 -5.60
C GLU A 20 2.44 20.44 -6.19
N ASN A 21 3.55 19.85 -6.64
CA ASN A 21 4.75 20.60 -7.04
C ASN A 21 5.37 20.09 -8.35
N LEU A 22 4.57 19.99 -9.43
CA LEU A 22 4.98 19.48 -10.75
C LEU A 22 6.30 20.07 -11.32
N ALA A 23 6.64 21.32 -10.98
CA ALA A 23 7.86 21.98 -11.47
C ALA A 23 9.05 21.90 -10.49
N SER A 24 8.85 21.35 -9.29
CA SER A 24 9.90 21.23 -8.28
C SER A 24 10.53 19.84 -8.32
N PRO A 25 11.84 19.71 -8.10
CA PRO A 25 12.46 18.40 -7.99
C PRO A 25 11.85 17.62 -6.82
N SER A 26 11.81 16.30 -6.96
CA SER A 26 11.43 15.41 -5.86
C SER A 26 12.33 15.66 -4.64
N PRO A 27 11.78 15.66 -3.41
CA PRO A 27 12.56 15.83 -2.18
C PRO A 27 13.55 14.68 -1.95
N PHE A 28 13.32 13.54 -2.62
CA PHE A 28 14.19 12.37 -2.55
C PHE A 28 14.64 11.97 -3.96
N LYS A 29 15.88 11.48 -4.06
CA LYS A 29 16.42 10.97 -5.32
C LYS A 29 16.04 9.51 -5.60
N PHE A 30 15.85 8.73 -4.54
CA PHE A 30 15.41 7.34 -4.63
C PHE A 30 14.64 6.93 -3.37
N ALA A 31 13.94 5.80 -3.45
CA ALA A 31 13.31 5.16 -2.31
C ALA A 31 13.57 3.64 -2.30
N ILE A 32 13.56 3.06 -1.10
CA ILE A 32 13.69 1.61 -0.90
C ILE A 32 12.46 1.16 -0.10
N PHE A 33 11.69 0.24 -0.69
CA PHE A 33 10.44 -0.27 -0.14
C PHE A 33 10.61 -1.76 0.18
N ILE A 34 10.20 -2.15 1.38
CA ILE A 34 10.40 -3.50 1.89
C ILE A 34 9.06 -4.00 2.42
N ASN A 35 8.59 -5.16 1.95
CA ASN A 35 7.35 -5.85 2.34
C ASN A 35 6.08 -4.99 2.28
N SER A 36 5.99 -4.09 1.32
CA SER A 36 5.11 -2.92 1.40
C SER A 36 3.66 -3.15 0.95
N TRP A 37 2.75 -2.33 1.48
CA TRP A 37 1.36 -2.19 1.02
C TRP A 37 1.24 -1.02 0.02
N LEU A 38 0.29 -1.10 -0.92
CA LEU A 38 -0.20 0.06 -1.67
C LEU A 38 -0.42 1.33 -0.81
N PRO A 39 -0.03 2.52 -1.31
CA PRO A 39 -0.15 3.77 -0.56
C PRO A 39 -1.61 4.25 -0.46
N PHE A 40 -1.95 4.85 0.68
CA PHE A 40 -3.25 5.50 0.88
C PHE A 40 -3.21 6.95 0.37
N SER A 41 -4.35 7.44 -0.10
CA SER A 41 -4.55 8.84 -0.50
C SER A 41 -4.91 9.71 0.69
N TRP A 42 -4.64 11.01 0.55
CA TRP A 42 -4.90 12.05 1.54
C TRP A 42 -6.13 12.91 1.20
N THR A 43 -6.77 12.67 0.04
CA THR A 43 -7.98 13.38 -0.37
C THR A 43 -9.04 12.42 -0.92
N PRO A 44 -10.33 12.80 -0.86
CA PRO A 44 -11.41 12.02 -1.46
C PRO A 44 -11.36 11.96 -3.00
N GLU A 45 -10.71 12.95 -3.64
CA GLU A 45 -10.63 13.06 -5.09
C GLU A 45 -9.59 12.12 -5.70
N LEU A 46 -8.57 11.75 -4.92
CA LEU A 46 -7.46 10.90 -5.36
C LEU A 46 -7.58 9.49 -4.77
N GLY A 47 -7.25 8.49 -5.57
CA GLY A 47 -7.32 7.08 -5.18
C GLY A 47 -8.74 6.50 -5.13
N HIS A 48 -8.84 5.22 -4.82
CA HIS A 48 -10.09 4.47 -4.83
C HIS A 48 -10.61 4.19 -3.42
N ASP A 49 -11.93 4.27 -3.20
CA ASP A 49 -12.54 3.89 -1.93
C ASP A 49 -12.32 2.40 -1.67
N VAL A 50 -11.53 2.08 -0.65
CA VAL A 50 -11.26 0.69 -0.26
C VAL A 50 -11.99 0.30 1.01
N THR A 51 -12.95 1.11 1.48
CA THR A 51 -13.74 0.82 2.68
C THR A 51 -14.37 -0.57 2.59
N ASN A 52 -15.03 -0.88 1.48
CA ASN A 52 -15.65 -2.19 1.29
C ASN A 52 -14.64 -3.34 1.15
N VAL A 53 -13.43 -3.09 0.65
CA VAL A 53 -12.36 -4.09 0.54
C VAL A 53 -11.82 -4.42 1.93
N LEU A 54 -11.40 -3.39 2.67
CA LEU A 54 -10.86 -3.51 4.03
C LEU A 54 -11.85 -4.13 5.02
N LEU A 55 -13.13 -3.97 4.75
CA LEU A 55 -14.23 -4.45 5.57
C LEU A 55 -14.89 -5.73 5.02
N GLY A 56 -14.46 -6.19 3.84
CA GLY A 56 -14.96 -7.39 3.17
C GLY A 56 -14.27 -8.67 3.66
N ASP A 57 -14.58 -9.80 3.02
CA ASP A 57 -14.08 -11.11 3.44
C ASP A 57 -12.55 -11.26 3.31
N ASN A 58 -11.93 -10.52 2.38
CA ASN A 58 -10.49 -10.47 2.18
C ASN A 58 -10.00 -9.00 2.17
N PRO A 59 -9.50 -8.48 3.30
CA PRO A 59 -9.02 -7.09 3.39
C PRO A 59 -7.71 -6.84 2.63
N LEU A 60 -7.07 -7.90 2.13
CA LEU A 60 -5.82 -7.84 1.36
C LEU A 60 -6.05 -8.10 -0.14
N ASP A 61 -7.30 -7.99 -0.61
CA ASP A 61 -7.59 -8.17 -2.02
C ASP A 61 -7.05 -7.00 -2.84
N THR A 62 -6.41 -7.32 -3.96
CA THR A 62 -5.82 -6.37 -4.91
C THR A 62 -6.35 -6.57 -6.32
N ASN A 63 -7.44 -7.33 -6.48
CA ASN A 63 -8.12 -7.46 -7.74
C ASN A 63 -8.89 -6.16 -8.03
N VAL A 64 -8.56 -5.56 -9.18
CA VAL A 64 -9.19 -4.34 -9.67
C VAL A 64 -10.71 -4.45 -9.77
N GLU A 65 -11.23 -5.63 -10.13
CA GLU A 65 -12.68 -5.86 -10.24
C GLU A 65 -13.36 -5.77 -8.87
N VAL A 66 -12.70 -6.26 -7.81
CA VAL A 66 -13.22 -6.18 -6.44
C VAL A 66 -13.25 -4.72 -6.01
N TRP A 67 -12.21 -3.94 -6.32
CA TRP A 67 -12.15 -2.52 -6.01
C TRP A 67 -13.23 -1.76 -6.80
N GLN A 68 -13.33 -1.92 -8.11
CA GLN A 68 -14.34 -1.24 -8.94
C GLN A 68 -15.79 -1.59 -8.59
N ASN A 69 -16.07 -2.83 -8.18
CA ASN A 69 -17.41 -3.26 -7.81
C ASN A 69 -17.87 -2.72 -6.44
N THR A 70 -16.99 -2.03 -5.72
CA THR A 70 -17.33 -1.35 -4.47
C THR A 70 -17.96 0.01 -4.74
N SER A 71 -19.13 -0.01 -5.38
CA SER A 71 -19.94 1.18 -5.65
C SER A 71 -20.25 1.94 -4.35
N PRO A 72 -20.24 3.30 -4.35
CA PRO A 72 -20.60 4.12 -3.18
C PRO A 72 -22.04 3.92 -2.67
N SER A 73 -22.87 3.19 -3.42
CA SER A 73 -24.23 2.81 -3.06
C SER A 73 -24.37 1.40 -2.48
N CYS A 74 -23.29 0.63 -2.33
CA CYS A 74 -23.37 -0.66 -1.67
C CYS A 74 -23.61 -0.40 -0.17
N GLU A 75 -24.80 -0.74 0.33
CA GLU A 75 -25.04 -0.81 1.76
C GLU A 75 -23.94 -1.69 2.37
N LEU A 76 -22.98 -1.06 3.04
CA LEU A 76 -21.90 -1.71 3.76
C LEU A 76 -22.52 -2.77 4.66
N LYS A 77 -22.38 -4.05 4.28
CA LYS A 77 -22.99 -5.16 5.01
C LYS A 77 -22.20 -5.34 6.30
N LEU A 78 -22.81 -4.96 7.42
CA LEU A 78 -22.21 -4.94 8.77
C LEU A 78 -21.81 -6.33 9.30
N GLU A 79 -22.26 -7.42 8.68
CA GLU A 79 -22.04 -8.79 9.16
C GLU A 79 -20.67 -9.40 8.76
N PRO A 80 -20.22 -9.36 7.49
CA PRO A 80 -18.84 -9.73 7.10
C PRO A 80 -17.77 -8.95 7.90
N LEU A 81 -18.07 -7.68 8.13
CA LEU A 81 -17.37 -6.70 8.95
C LEU A 81 -17.00 -7.17 10.37
N LYS A 82 -17.88 -7.95 10.98
CA LYS A 82 -17.68 -8.50 12.33
C LYS A 82 -16.73 -9.71 12.35
N MET A 83 -16.47 -10.35 11.21
CA MET A 83 -15.77 -11.63 11.15
C MET A 83 -14.26 -11.50 10.93
N VAL A 84 -13.82 -10.52 10.15
CA VAL A 84 -12.39 -10.23 9.88
C VAL A 84 -11.71 -9.61 11.11
N ALA A 85 -12.36 -8.67 11.77
CA ALA A 85 -11.88 -8.11 13.04
C ALA A 85 -11.73 -9.17 14.14
N LYS A 86 -12.55 -10.24 14.08
CA LYS A 86 -12.53 -11.34 15.05
C LYS A 86 -11.28 -12.23 14.94
N HIS A 87 -10.64 -12.32 13.77
CA HIS A 87 -9.49 -13.20 13.56
C HIS A 87 -8.14 -12.49 13.64
N ALA A 88 -8.06 -11.19 13.33
CA ALA A 88 -6.79 -10.46 13.32
C ALA A 88 -6.48 -9.68 14.61
N LEU A 89 -7.49 -9.30 15.41
CA LEU A 89 -7.33 -8.29 16.48
C LEU A 89 -7.81 -8.73 17.88
N PHE A 90 -8.52 -9.85 17.99
CA PHE A 90 -9.11 -10.30 19.28
C PHE A 90 -8.05 -10.67 20.33
N ASP A 91 -6.88 -11.13 19.89
CA ASP A 91 -5.77 -11.49 20.79
C ASP A 91 -5.10 -10.26 21.43
N ILE A 92 -5.34 -9.06 20.91
CA ILE A 92 -4.61 -7.85 21.31
C ILE A 92 -5.37 -7.05 22.38
N ASN A 93 -6.69 -6.86 22.25
CA ASN A 93 -7.51 -6.20 23.29
C ASN A 93 -9.03 -6.35 22.98
N PRO A 94 -9.86 -6.82 23.94
CA PRO A 94 -11.31 -6.96 23.76
C PRO A 94 -12.06 -5.64 23.48
N GLU A 95 -11.50 -4.48 23.84
CA GLU A 95 -12.04 -3.16 23.47
C GLU A 95 -11.80 -2.80 22.00
N VAL A 96 -10.92 -3.50 21.29
CA VAL A 96 -10.64 -3.23 19.88
C VAL A 96 -11.89 -3.49 19.04
N GLU A 97 -12.71 -4.46 19.40
CA GLU A 97 -13.99 -4.68 18.71
C GLU A 97 -14.94 -3.47 18.85
N LEU A 98 -15.03 -2.87 20.05
CA LEU A 98 -15.86 -1.69 20.30
C LEU A 98 -15.32 -0.45 19.58
N LYS A 99 -14.00 -0.24 19.61
CA LYS A 99 -13.33 0.86 18.89
C LYS A 99 -13.49 0.70 17.39
N TRP A 100 -13.32 -0.52 16.88
CA TRP A 100 -13.47 -0.85 15.46
C TRP A 100 -14.90 -0.63 14.99
N ARG A 101 -15.92 -1.07 15.75
CA ARG A 101 -17.34 -0.81 15.43
C ARG A 101 -17.64 0.69 15.36
N ALA A 102 -17.17 1.46 16.35
CA ALA A 102 -17.33 2.92 16.33
C ALA A 102 -16.64 3.56 15.11
N THR A 103 -15.45 3.07 14.73
CA THR A 103 -14.76 3.51 13.51
C THR A 103 -15.55 3.15 12.25
N ILE A 104 -16.09 1.94 12.14
CA ILE A 104 -16.93 1.51 11.01
C ILE A 104 -18.17 2.40 10.89
N ASP A 105 -18.93 2.57 11.99
CA ASP A 105 -20.15 3.38 11.99
C ASP A 105 -19.86 4.84 11.60
N THR A 106 -18.67 5.33 11.97
CA THR A 106 -18.19 6.65 11.56
C THR A 106 -17.92 6.70 10.05
N VAL A 107 -17.17 5.74 9.50
CA VAL A 107 -16.73 5.73 8.09
C VAL A 107 -17.89 5.41 7.12
N VAL A 108 -18.89 4.66 7.56
CA VAL A 108 -20.08 4.31 6.77
C VAL A 108 -21.03 5.51 6.58
N GLY A 109 -21.05 6.45 7.52
CA GLY A 109 -21.92 7.63 7.47
C GLY A 109 -21.74 8.44 6.19
N LYS A 110 -22.84 8.83 5.54
CA LYS A 110 -22.81 9.58 4.27
C LYS A 110 -22.08 10.93 4.38
N ASP A 111 -22.18 11.58 5.53
CA ASP A 111 -21.52 12.88 5.78
C ASP A 111 -20.02 12.71 6.08
N ASN A 112 -19.53 11.47 6.24
CA ASN A 112 -18.16 11.13 6.62
C ASN A 112 -17.36 10.52 5.46
N ASP A 113 -17.73 10.82 4.21
CA ASP A 113 -16.99 10.35 3.02
C ASP A 113 -15.50 10.73 3.07
N TYR A 114 -15.18 11.89 3.65
CA TYR A 114 -13.80 12.36 3.87
C TYR A 114 -12.99 11.50 4.85
N LEU A 115 -13.63 10.63 5.64
CA LEU A 115 -12.97 9.67 6.54
C LEU A 115 -12.77 8.31 5.90
N ARG A 116 -13.28 8.09 4.67
CA ARG A 116 -13.14 6.81 3.98
C ARG A 116 -11.70 6.60 3.51
N PRO A 117 -11.09 5.45 3.82
CA PRO A 117 -9.77 5.13 3.33
C PRO A 117 -9.79 5.03 1.81
N ARG A 118 -8.94 5.85 1.18
CA ARG A 118 -8.71 5.85 -0.27
C ARG A 118 -7.33 5.28 -0.55
N CYS A 119 -7.17 4.41 -1.53
CA CYS A 119 -5.88 3.78 -1.84
C CYS A 119 -5.54 3.89 -3.32
N PHE A 120 -4.27 4.11 -3.65
CA PHE A 120 -3.80 4.16 -5.03
C PHE A 120 -3.61 2.74 -5.56
N HIS A 121 -4.32 2.42 -6.63
CA HIS A 121 -4.18 1.15 -7.33
C HIS A 121 -3.57 1.40 -8.71
N PRO A 122 -2.51 0.68 -9.12
CA PRO A 122 -1.80 0.97 -10.37
C PRO A 122 -2.68 0.81 -11.62
N ASP A 123 -3.75 0.01 -11.54
CA ASP A 123 -4.67 -0.19 -12.67
C ASP A 123 -5.85 0.82 -12.66
N LEU A 124 -5.99 1.64 -11.62
CA LEU A 124 -7.07 2.65 -11.49
C LEU A 124 -6.55 4.08 -11.40
N TYR A 125 -5.25 4.24 -11.16
CA TYR A 125 -4.58 5.51 -11.00
C TYR A 125 -3.43 5.54 -11.99
N ASP A 126 -3.39 6.57 -12.85
CA ASP A 126 -2.49 6.62 -14.00
C ASP A 126 -1.09 7.15 -13.62
N ASP A 127 -0.99 8.02 -12.62
CA ASP A 127 0.30 8.59 -12.23
C ASP A 127 1.20 7.55 -11.57
N ARG A 128 2.51 7.79 -11.66
CA ARG A 128 3.55 6.89 -11.14
C ARG A 128 4.50 7.66 -10.23
N LEU A 129 5.12 6.93 -9.31
CA LEU A 129 6.26 7.45 -8.57
C LEU A 129 7.45 7.62 -9.52
N GLU A 130 7.79 8.88 -9.83
CA GLU A 130 8.82 9.27 -10.81
C GLU A 130 10.19 9.41 -10.14
N LEU A 131 10.64 8.34 -9.47
CA LEU A 131 11.97 8.25 -8.91
C LEU A 131 12.49 6.82 -8.97
N ALA A 132 13.81 6.68 -8.84
CA ALA A 132 14.42 5.36 -8.71
C ALA A 132 13.92 4.66 -7.45
N THR A 133 13.35 3.46 -7.60
CA THR A 133 12.82 2.68 -6.48
C THR A 133 13.40 1.27 -6.46
N ALA A 134 13.78 0.80 -5.28
CA ALA A 134 14.09 -0.61 -5.02
C ALA A 134 12.95 -1.21 -4.21
N HIS A 135 12.47 -2.38 -4.60
CA HIS A 135 11.42 -3.11 -3.90
C HIS A 135 11.91 -4.49 -3.48
N LEU A 136 11.65 -4.87 -2.24
CA LEU A 136 12.01 -6.17 -1.70
C LEU A 136 10.81 -6.77 -0.98
N TRP A 137 10.45 -8.01 -1.28
CA TRP A 137 9.44 -8.71 -0.50
C TRP A 137 9.57 -10.23 -0.51
N GLY A 138 8.95 -10.88 0.47
CA GLY A 138 8.95 -12.33 0.60
C GLY A 138 7.94 -13.01 -0.32
N LYS A 139 8.33 -14.14 -0.93
CA LYS A 139 7.45 -15.00 -1.73
C LYS A 139 6.32 -15.64 -0.93
N ARG A 140 6.55 -15.85 0.37
CA ARG A 140 5.54 -16.37 1.32
C ARG A 140 4.89 -15.25 2.14
N ASP A 141 5.10 -13.99 1.76
CA ASP A 141 4.44 -12.86 2.39
C ASP A 141 2.96 -12.83 1.98
N ILE A 142 2.07 -12.65 2.96
CA ILE A 142 0.64 -12.45 2.73
C ILE A 142 0.38 -11.15 1.94
N PHE A 143 1.32 -10.20 1.98
CA PHE A 143 1.28 -8.94 1.25
C PHE A 143 1.96 -9.01 -0.14
N ASP A 144 2.40 -10.18 -0.63
CA ASP A 144 2.98 -10.32 -1.98
C ASP A 144 2.13 -9.64 -3.09
N PRO A 145 0.80 -9.81 -3.13
CA PRO A 145 -0.04 -9.13 -4.14
C PRO A 145 0.06 -7.61 -4.04
N HIS A 146 0.07 -7.06 -2.82
CA HIS A 146 0.22 -5.63 -2.59
C HIS A 146 1.60 -5.11 -2.97
N SER A 147 2.67 -5.82 -2.61
CA SER A 147 4.04 -5.45 -2.98
C SER A 147 4.23 -5.43 -4.50
N ARG A 148 3.66 -6.41 -5.22
CA ARG A 148 3.66 -6.41 -6.70
C ARG A 148 2.89 -5.24 -7.29
N LYS A 149 1.69 -4.95 -6.79
CA LYS A 149 0.89 -3.82 -7.28
C LYS A 149 1.57 -2.48 -6.96
N PHE A 150 2.20 -2.36 -5.80
CA PHE A 150 2.93 -1.15 -5.44
C PHE A 150 4.18 -0.96 -6.31
N PHE A 151 4.90 -2.04 -6.65
CA PHE A 151 5.95 -1.99 -7.65
C PHE A 151 5.44 -1.45 -9.00
N HIS A 152 4.23 -1.83 -9.43
CA HIS A 152 3.60 -1.30 -10.66
C HIS A 152 3.07 0.14 -10.55
N LEU A 153 3.01 0.71 -9.34
CA LEU A 153 2.71 2.13 -9.12
C LEU A 153 3.97 3.01 -9.25
N CYS A 154 5.14 2.40 -9.47
CA CYS A 154 6.39 3.10 -9.72
C CYS A 154 6.70 3.14 -11.22
N ASP A 155 7.52 4.10 -11.64
CA ASP A 155 8.03 4.17 -13.01
C ASP A 155 8.74 2.84 -13.40
N PRO A 156 8.32 2.15 -14.49
CA PRO A 156 8.85 0.85 -14.87
C PRO A 156 10.31 0.89 -15.36
N GLU A 157 10.80 2.03 -15.84
CA GLU A 157 12.19 2.21 -16.27
C GLU A 157 13.11 2.42 -15.06
N LEU A 158 12.59 3.08 -14.02
CA LEU A 158 13.34 3.42 -12.81
C LEU A 158 13.27 2.35 -11.72
N ALA A 159 12.13 1.69 -11.57
CA ALA A 159 11.92 0.69 -10.52
C ALA A 159 12.75 -0.58 -10.73
N THR A 160 13.10 -1.24 -9.63
CA THR A 160 13.74 -2.57 -9.62
C THR A 160 13.26 -3.35 -8.40
N SER A 161 13.09 -4.66 -8.54
CA SER A 161 12.60 -5.52 -7.47
C SER A 161 13.43 -6.77 -7.28
N HIS A 162 13.43 -7.30 -6.05
CA HIS A 162 13.88 -8.64 -5.72
C HIS A 162 12.82 -9.32 -4.84
N GLN A 163 12.51 -10.58 -5.14
CA GLN A 163 11.64 -11.39 -4.31
C GLN A 163 12.47 -12.50 -3.67
N HIS A 164 12.55 -12.49 -2.34
CA HIS A 164 13.26 -13.52 -1.58
C HIS A 164 12.31 -14.66 -1.20
N ASP A 165 12.86 -15.80 -0.78
CA ASP A 165 12.03 -16.97 -0.46
C ASP A 165 11.24 -16.80 0.85
N GLY A 166 11.52 -15.79 1.67
CA GLY A 166 10.93 -15.60 3.01
C GLY A 166 9.46 -15.17 3.05
N GLY A 167 8.97 -14.89 4.27
CA GLY A 167 7.67 -14.26 4.51
C GLY A 167 7.80 -12.75 4.69
N HIS A 168 6.97 -12.16 5.56
CA HIS A 168 6.97 -10.72 5.88
C HIS A 168 8.15 -10.30 6.78
N ASP A 169 9.38 -10.43 6.28
CA ASP A 169 10.61 -10.08 7.01
C ASP A 169 11.72 -9.69 6.04
N PHE A 170 12.85 -9.23 6.55
CA PHE A 170 14.07 -9.04 5.78
C PHE A 170 14.67 -10.40 5.35
N PRO A 171 15.37 -10.45 4.20
CA PRO A 171 16.04 -11.66 3.74
C PRO A 171 17.10 -12.11 4.75
N GLN A 172 17.04 -13.39 5.12
CA GLN A 172 17.96 -14.01 6.07
C GLN A 172 19.08 -14.81 5.38
N SER A 173 18.90 -15.16 4.10
CA SER A 173 19.90 -15.90 3.33
C SER A 173 20.99 -14.96 2.84
N TRP A 174 22.22 -15.48 2.69
CA TRP A 174 23.32 -14.71 2.14
C TRP A 174 23.03 -14.27 0.69
N ASP A 175 22.57 -15.20 -0.14
CA ASP A 175 22.27 -14.97 -1.56
C ASP A 175 21.21 -13.87 -1.75
N ASP A 176 20.16 -13.84 -0.92
CA ASP A 176 19.15 -12.79 -1.00
C ASP A 176 19.69 -11.43 -0.51
N ASN A 177 20.56 -11.43 0.49
CA ASN A 177 21.22 -10.20 0.96
C ASN A 177 22.18 -9.62 -0.09
N GLU A 178 22.90 -10.46 -0.81
CA GLU A 178 23.75 -10.04 -1.93
C GLU A 178 22.92 -9.40 -3.05
N ARG A 179 21.86 -10.08 -3.50
CA ARG A 179 20.92 -9.52 -4.48
C ARG A 179 20.27 -8.23 -3.99
N PHE A 180 19.93 -8.14 -2.71
CA PHE A 180 19.34 -6.93 -2.15
C PHE A 180 20.32 -5.75 -2.22
N SER A 181 21.60 -5.98 -1.89
CA SER A 181 22.66 -4.99 -2.03
C SER A 181 22.82 -4.53 -3.49
N GLU A 182 22.80 -5.45 -4.45
CA GLU A 182 22.90 -5.13 -5.88
C GLU A 182 21.75 -4.23 -6.35
N ILE A 183 20.50 -4.54 -5.98
CA ILE A 183 19.36 -3.71 -6.39
C ILE A 183 19.40 -2.33 -5.74
N ILE A 184 19.85 -2.21 -4.48
CA ILE A 184 20.03 -0.91 -3.83
C ILE A 184 21.08 -0.09 -4.59
N GLN A 185 22.24 -0.68 -4.87
CA GLN A 185 23.31 0.01 -5.60
C GLN A 185 22.85 0.46 -6.98
N LYS A 186 22.13 -0.39 -7.71
CA LYS A 186 21.55 -0.05 -9.01
C LYS A 186 20.55 1.09 -8.90
N THR A 187 19.68 1.07 -7.90
CA THR A 187 18.70 2.15 -7.66
C THR A 187 19.39 3.48 -7.33
N VAL A 188 20.43 3.46 -6.49
CA VAL A 188 21.23 4.66 -6.21
C VAL A 188 21.90 5.18 -7.48
N LEU A 189 22.48 4.32 -8.32
CA LEU A 189 23.07 4.75 -9.58
C LEU A 189 22.02 5.34 -10.53
N LYS A 190 20.87 4.68 -10.72
CA LYS A 190 19.75 5.22 -11.52
C LYS A 190 19.32 6.61 -11.05
N SER A 191 19.28 6.83 -9.74
CA SER A 191 18.88 8.13 -9.16
C SER A 191 19.81 9.30 -9.50
N GLN A 192 21.05 9.02 -9.90
CA GLN A 192 22.00 10.04 -10.32
C GLN A 192 21.78 10.50 -11.77
N PHE A 193 21.08 9.69 -12.56
CA PHE A 193 20.86 9.92 -14.00
C PHE A 193 19.38 10.10 -14.37
N ALA A 194 18.45 9.83 -13.46
CA ALA A 194 17.06 10.24 -13.57
C ALA A 194 17.02 11.78 -13.46
N MET A 195 16.92 12.44 -14.61
CA MET A 195 16.80 13.91 -14.73
C MET A 195 15.34 14.31 -14.76
#